data_AF-A0AAJ2NSJ3-F1
#
_entry.id   AF-A0AAJ2NSJ3-F1
#
_cell.length_a   1.000
_cell.length_b   1.000
_cell.length_c   1.000
_cell.angle_alpha   90.00
_cell.angle_beta   90.00
_cell.angle_gamma   90.00
#
_symmetry.space_group_name_H-M   'P 1'
#
loop_
_entity.id
_entity.type
_entity.pdbx_description
1 polymer ?
#
loop_
_entity_poly.entity_id
_entity_poly.type
_entity_poly.pdbx_seq_one_letter_code
_entity_poly.pdbx_strand_id
1 'polypeptide(L)'
;ISFLIEIANEKFLNDPTTLLKKGLEFLAEILNNPNISENKFDQETVDKEKRTLKQRIQSVYDDKMRYSNVRLIEEMCKGEPYALQVNGEAEA
;
A
#
# COMPACT_ATOMS: atom_id res chain seq x y z
N ILE A 1 3.04 -7.61 3.75
CA ILE A 1 1.91 -6.66 3.63
C ILE A 1 1.54 -6.23 5.04
N SER A 2 1.47 -4.93 5.30
CA SER A 2 1.18 -4.38 6.63
C SER A 2 -0.07 -3.50 6.53
N PHE A 3 -0.99 -3.64 7.49
CA PHE A 3 -2.19 -2.82 7.58
C PHE A 3 -2.11 -1.99 8.86
N LEU A 4 -2.44 -0.71 8.76
CA LEU A 4 -2.45 0.24 9.87
C LEU A 4 -3.80 0.95 9.88
N ILE A 5 -4.37 1.10 11.07
CA ILE A 5 -5.51 1.98 11.31
C ILE A 5 -5.17 2.90 12.47
N GLU A 6 -5.38 4.20 12.27
CA GLU A 6 -5.24 5.22 13.29
C GLU A 6 -6.63 5.69 13.71
N ILE A 7 -6.90 5.69 15.01
CA ILE A 7 -8.21 5.98 15.58
C ILE A 7 -8.02 7.00 16.69
N ALA A 8 -8.89 8.02 16.74
CA ALA A 8 -8.95 8.93 17.87
C ALA A 8 -9.25 8.18 19.17
N ASN A 9 -8.61 8.57 20.27
CA ASN A 9 -8.87 7.96 21.57
C ASN A 9 -10.24 8.41 22.09
N GLU A 10 -11.20 7.48 22.08
CA GLU A 10 -12.60 7.69 22.45
C GLU A 10 -12.81 8.29 23.84
N LYS A 11 -11.85 8.11 24.77
CA LYS A 11 -11.93 8.70 26.12
C LYS A 11 -11.93 10.23 26.15
N PHE A 12 -11.46 10.86 25.08
CA PHE A 12 -11.37 12.33 24.98
C PHE A 12 -12.45 12.93 24.09
N LEU A 13 -13.46 12.14 23.69
CA LEU A 13 -14.55 12.59 22.84
C LEU A 13 -15.86 12.67 23.63
N ASN A 14 -16.71 13.62 23.26
CA ASN A 14 -18.05 13.76 23.83
C ASN A 14 -19.05 12.72 23.29
N ASP A 15 -18.68 12.03 22.19
CA ASP A 15 -19.49 10.99 21.56
C ASP A 15 -19.27 9.65 22.28
N PRO A 16 -20.34 8.94 22.69
CA PRO A 16 -20.23 7.64 23.37
C PRO A 16 -19.86 6.47 22.44
N THR A 17 -19.63 6.72 21.15
CA THR A 17 -19.26 5.71 20.18
C THR A 17 -17.95 5.02 20.54
N THR A 18 -17.97 3.69 20.58
CA THR A 18 -16.77 2.85 20.74
C THR A 18 -15.97 2.82 19.44
N LEU A 19 -15.10 3.80 19.23
CA LEU A 19 -14.30 3.97 18.01
C LEU A 19 -13.28 2.84 17.84
N LEU A 20 -12.72 2.30 18.93
CA LEU A 20 -11.78 1.18 18.82
C LEU A 20 -12.47 -0.04 18.20
N LYS A 21 -13.67 -0.38 18.69
CA LYS A 21 -14.46 -1.50 18.16
C LYS A 21 -14.80 -1.28 16.69
N LYS A 22 -15.32 -0.10 16.33
CA LYS A 22 -15.65 0.23 14.93
C LYS A 22 -14.43 0.16 14.01
N GLY A 23 -13.28 0.64 14.47
CA GLY A 23 -12.06 0.58 13.67
C GLY A 23 -11.55 -0.85 13.45
N LEU A 24 -11.65 -1.72 14.46
CA LEU A 24 -11.33 -3.13 14.31
C LEU A 24 -12.33 -3.86 13.38
N GLU A 25 -13.63 -3.56 13.49
CA GLU A 25 -14.65 -4.07 12.58
C GLU A 25 -14.39 -3.64 11.14
N PHE A 26 -14.04 -2.38 10.92
CA PHE A 26 -13.67 -1.85 9.60
C PHE A 26 -12.41 -2.51 9.03
N LEU A 27 -11.37 -2.68 9.85
CA LEU A 27 -10.16 -3.38 9.43
C LEU A 27 -10.46 -4.84 9.05
N ALA A 28 -11.31 -5.52 9.83
CA ALA A 28 -11.74 -6.88 9.53
C ALA A 28 -12.55 -6.95 8.23
N GLU A 29 -13.40 -5.96 7.95
CA GLU A 29 -14.15 -5.87 6.70
C GLU A 29 -13.23 -5.71 5.49
N ILE A 30 -12.23 -4.80 5.56
CA ILE A 30 -11.25 -4.61 4.47
C ILE A 30 -10.51 -5.92 4.14
N LEU A 31 -10.12 -6.68 5.16
CA LEU A 31 -9.34 -7.90 4.99
C LEU A 31 -10.18 -9.08 4.47
N ASN A 32 -11.41 -9.22 4.94
CA ASN A 32 -12.24 -10.40 4.67
C ASN A 32 -13.26 -10.19 3.55
N ASN A 33 -13.68 -8.95 3.31
CA ASN A 33 -14.68 -8.57 2.31
C ASN A 33 -14.12 -7.51 1.34
N PRO A 34 -13.03 -7.80 0.62
CA PRO A 34 -12.53 -6.89 -0.41
C PRO A 34 -13.57 -6.69 -1.52
N ASN A 35 -13.46 -5.57 -2.24
CA ASN A 35 -14.35 -5.24 -3.36
C ASN A 35 -14.13 -6.18 -4.56
N ILE A 36 -14.76 -7.35 -4.50
CA ILE A 36 -14.65 -8.44 -5.47
C ILE A 36 -16.02 -8.76 -6.05
N SER A 37 -16.08 -8.93 -7.37
CA SER A 37 -17.23 -9.47 -8.10
C SER A 37 -16.77 -10.65 -8.96
N GLU A 38 -17.53 -11.74 -8.99
CA GLU A 38 -17.20 -12.95 -9.79
C GLU A 38 -15.76 -13.47 -9.60
N ASN A 39 -15.27 -13.47 -8.35
CA ASN A 39 -13.89 -13.84 -7.98
C ASN A 39 -12.80 -12.96 -8.61
N LYS A 40 -13.13 -11.73 -9.00
CA LYS A 40 -12.18 -10.73 -9.52
C LYS A 40 -12.32 -9.43 -8.76
N PHE A 41 -11.21 -8.74 -8.55
CA PHE A 41 -11.26 -7.37 -8.07
C PHE A 41 -11.99 -6.48 -9.06
N ASP A 42 -12.65 -5.44 -8.55
CA ASP A 42 -13.26 -4.42 -9.37
C ASP A 42 -12.26 -3.82 -10.37
N GLN A 43 -12.59 -3.92 -11.66
CA GLN A 43 -11.66 -3.61 -12.75
C GLN A 43 -11.31 -2.12 -12.79
N GLU A 44 -12.30 -1.23 -12.57
CA GLU A 44 -12.07 0.21 -12.56
C GLU A 44 -11.11 0.62 -11.45
N THR A 45 -11.29 0.05 -10.25
CA THR A 45 -10.40 0.25 -9.11
C THR A 45 -8.99 -0.24 -9.42
N VAL A 46 -8.83 -1.45 -9.98
CA VAL A 46 -7.52 -1.99 -10.34
C VAL A 46 -6.81 -1.11 -11.37
N ASP A 47 -7.51 -0.63 -12.40
CA ASP A 47 -6.92 0.22 -13.44
C ASP A 47 -6.50 1.59 -12.91
N LYS A 48 -7.25 2.14 -11.94
CA LYS A 48 -6.86 3.36 -11.24
C LYS A 48 -5.61 3.14 -10.38
N GLU A 49 -5.58 2.09 -9.56
CA GLU A 49 -4.43 1.79 -8.70
C GLU A 49 -3.18 1.46 -9.52
N LYS A 50 -3.32 0.78 -10.66
CA LYS A 50 -2.21 0.54 -11.60
C LYS A 50 -1.61 1.84 -12.13
N ARG A 51 -2.43 2.83 -12.47
CA ARG A 51 -1.95 4.16 -12.88
C ARG A 51 -1.21 4.88 -11.75
N THR A 52 -1.77 4.85 -10.53
CA THR A 52 -1.13 5.43 -9.33
C THR A 52 0.22 4.77 -9.04
N LEU A 53 0.30 3.44 -9.13
CA LEU A 53 1.53 2.68 -8.90
C LEU A 53 2.61 3.05 -9.92
N LYS A 54 2.26 3.14 -11.21
CA LYS A 54 3.19 3.58 -12.26
C LYS A 54 3.74 4.98 -12.01
N GLN A 55 2.88 5.93 -11.59
CA GLN A 55 3.31 7.28 -11.24
C GLN A 55 4.27 7.27 -10.04
N ARG A 56 4.01 6.44 -9.03
CA ARG A 56 4.89 6.28 -7.88
C ARG A 56 6.26 5.73 -8.29
N ILE A 57 6.30 4.69 -9.13
CA ILE A 57 7.55 4.14 -9.66
C ILE A 57 8.33 5.22 -10.42
N GLN A 58 7.68 5.96 -11.32
CA GLN A 58 8.32 7.04 -12.09
C GLN A 58 8.92 8.12 -11.17
N SER A 59 8.21 8.50 -10.11
CA SER A 59 8.67 9.54 -9.18
C SER A 59 10.00 9.20 -8.48
N VAL A 60 10.33 7.91 -8.36
CA VAL A 60 11.62 7.47 -7.80
C VAL A 60 12.76 7.78 -8.76
N TYR A 61 12.56 7.66 -10.07
CA TYR A 61 13.58 7.97 -11.09
C TYR A 61 13.83 9.47 -11.24
N ASP A 62 12.81 10.28 -10.97
CA ASP A 62 12.88 11.74 -11.02
C ASP A 62 13.70 12.30 -9.84
N ASP A 63 13.63 11.64 -8.67
CA ASP A 63 14.45 11.94 -7.50
C ASP A 63 15.80 11.19 -7.56
N LYS A 64 16.85 11.88 -8.00
CA LYS A 64 18.18 11.27 -8.19
C LYS A 64 18.80 10.71 -6.92
N MET A 65 18.50 11.28 -5.75
CA MET A 65 19.00 10.74 -4.47
C MET A 65 18.32 9.40 -4.16
N ARG A 66 16.99 9.33 -4.30
CA ARG A 66 16.25 8.08 -4.11
C ARG A 66 16.63 7.03 -5.13
N TYR A 67 16.73 7.41 -6.41
CA TYR A 67 17.13 6.49 -7.47
C TYR A 67 18.52 5.89 -7.23
N SER A 68 19.49 6.71 -6.78
CA SER A 68 20.84 6.23 -6.49
C SER A 68 20.86 5.19 -5.37
N ASN A 69 20.02 5.36 -4.35
CA ASN A 69 19.87 4.37 -3.27
C ASN A 69 19.23 3.07 -3.78
N VAL A 70 18.20 3.15 -4.63
CA VAL A 70 17.60 1.95 -5.25
C VAL A 70 18.64 1.17 -6.06
N ARG A 71 19.39 1.86 -6.93
CA ARG A 71 20.47 1.23 -7.72
C ARG A 71 21.57 0.63 -6.86
N LEU A 72 21.93 1.29 -5.76
CA LEU A 72 22.91 0.76 -4.81
C LEU A 72 22.47 -0.60 -4.27
N ILE A 73 21.22 -0.71 -3.80
CA ILE A 73 20.68 -1.97 -3.26
C ILE A 73 20.59 -3.04 -4.36
N GLU A 74 20.14 -2.69 -5.56
CA GLU A 74 20.07 -3.61 -6.70
C GLU A 74 21.43 -4.25 -7.04
N GLU A 75 22.50 -3.46 -7.04
CA GLU A 75 23.86 -3.95 -7.31
C GLU A 75 24.44 -4.73 -6.12
N MET A 76 24.24 -4.24 -4.88
CA MET A 76 24.78 -4.87 -3.67
C MET A 76 24.14 -6.23 -3.38
N CYS A 77 22.85 -6.38 -3.64
CA CYS A 77 22.07 -7.59 -3.33
C CYS A 77 21.74 -8.41 -4.58
N LYS A 78 22.55 -8.27 -5.65
CA LYS A 78 22.30 -8.93 -6.93
C LYS A 78 22.16 -10.45 -6.77
N GLY A 79 21.04 -11.00 -7.25
CA GLY A 79 20.71 -12.42 -7.14
C GLY A 79 19.94 -12.78 -5.86
N GLU A 80 19.75 -11.83 -4.95
CA GLU A 80 18.92 -11.99 -3.76
C GLU A 80 17.54 -11.33 -3.98
N PRO A 81 16.47 -11.85 -3.35
CA PRO A 81 15.15 -11.21 -3.42
C PRO A 81 15.13 -9.75 -2.95
N TYR A 82 16.07 -9.37 -2.09
CA TYR A 82 16.17 -8.03 -1.53
C TYR A 82 16.62 -6.97 -2.55
N ALA A 83 17.22 -7.37 -3.68
CA ALA A 83 17.53 -6.44 -4.76
C ALA A 83 16.27 -5.87 -5.43
N LEU A 84 15.10 -6.52 -5.28
CA LEU A 84 13.87 -6.08 -5.93
C LEU A 84 13.24 -4.89 -5.19
N GLN A 85 12.94 -3.83 -5.93
CA GLN A 85 12.23 -2.67 -5.41
C GLN A 85 10.80 -3.05 -5.02
N VAL A 86 10.32 -2.57 -3.86
CA VAL A 86 9.04 -2.99 -3.25
C VAL A 86 7.78 -2.70 -4.08
N ASN A 87 7.83 -1.70 -4.97
CA ASN A 87 6.75 -1.36 -5.90
C ASN A 87 6.94 -2.03 -7.27
N GLY A 88 8.03 -2.75 -7.50
CA GLY A 88 8.38 -3.37 -8.77
C GLY A 88 8.89 -2.39 -9.82
N GLU A 89 8.87 -2.85 -11.07
CA GLU A 89 9.28 -2.08 -12.25
C GLU A 89 8.07 -1.72 -13.11
N ALA A 90 8.12 -0.60 -13.83
CA ALA A 90 6.98 -0.10 -14.61
C ALA A 90 6.63 -0.99 -15.82
N GLU A 91 7.57 -1.82 -16.27
CA GLU A 91 7.53 -2.60 -17.51
C GLU A 91 7.41 -4.12 -17.31
N ALA A 92 7.34 -4.59 -16.04
CA ALA A 92 7.19 -6.01 -15.70
C ALA A 92 5.77 -6.54 -15.94
#